data_AF-A0AAV7T9U4-F1
#
_entry.id   AF-A0AAV7T9U4-F1
#
_cell.length_a   1.000
_cell.length_b   1.000
_cell.length_c   1.000
_cell.angle_alpha   90.00
_cell.angle_beta   90.00
_cell.angle_gamma   90.00
#
_symmetry.space_group_name_H-M   'P 1'
#
loop_
_entity.id
_entity.type
_entity.pdbx_description
1 polymer ?
#
loop_
_entity_poly.entity_id
_entity_poly.type
_entity_poly.pdbx_seq_one_letter_code
_entity_poly.pdbx_strand_id
1 'polypeptide(L)'
;MSLRLPFKRKRHATFVSAYAPTMTNPKEVKEKFYEDFESLKASVPKEDKLVILGDFNARVRADYQTWAGVIGRNGVGKSNSNGHLLLKTCAAHDLLIKNTVFRLPNHNKTSWMHPRSWHLINYIMIRRDRQDIRVTKAMCGTDCWTDHRLILSKLNMHIQPRPHPQRKKTNRRLNVSKLELYSVRQNLSEDLNSKLDQLSFDTNNAEEEWAAFRDMVCNTPVAQLDQNTSKHQDWFDNNDEDIQKLLD
;
A
#
# COMPACT_ATOMS: atom_id res chain seq x y z
N MET A 1 18.87 -15.39 6.68
CA MET A 1 19.31 -14.36 7.66
C MET A 1 18.40 -13.15 7.53
N SER A 2 18.00 -12.51 8.63
CA SER A 2 17.21 -11.26 8.60
C SER A 2 17.92 -10.16 9.40
N LEU A 3 17.77 -8.92 8.94
CA LEU A 3 18.30 -7.72 9.58
C LEU A 3 17.19 -6.67 9.60
N ARG A 4 16.83 -6.19 10.78
CA ARG A 4 15.82 -5.14 10.96
C ARG A 4 16.50 -3.85 11.37
N LEU A 5 16.46 -2.84 10.51
CA LEU A 5 17.08 -1.54 10.72
C LEU A 5 16.05 -0.50 11.17
N PRO A 6 16.27 0.21 12.29
CA PRO A 6 15.39 1.29 12.72
C PRO A 6 15.59 2.55 11.88
N PHE A 7 14.50 3.28 11.68
CA PHE A 7 14.42 4.58 11.04
C PHE A 7 13.71 5.60 11.94
N LYS A 8 13.73 6.87 11.54
CA LYS A 8 13.02 7.96 12.24
C LYS A 8 11.52 7.63 12.39
N ARG A 9 10.91 8.13 13.48
CA ARG A 9 9.47 7.99 13.79
C ARG A 9 9.00 6.53 13.96
N LYS A 10 9.78 5.69 14.65
CA LYS A 10 9.45 4.29 15.00
C LYS A 10 9.15 3.40 13.77
N ARG A 11 9.82 3.65 12.65
CA ARG A 11 9.71 2.82 11.44
C ARG A 11 10.92 1.93 11.29
N HIS A 12 10.78 0.82 10.57
CA HIS A 12 11.90 -0.07 10.30
C HIS A 12 11.92 -0.51 8.83
N ALA A 13 13.11 -0.85 8.34
CA ALA A 13 13.25 -1.72 7.17
C ALA A 13 13.75 -3.08 7.61
N THR A 14 13.13 -4.12 7.09
CA THR A 14 13.57 -5.49 7.29
C THR A 14 14.17 -5.99 5.99
N PHE A 15 15.44 -6.37 6.08
CA PHE A 15 16.20 -7.01 5.02
C PHE A 15 16.24 -8.50 5.30
N VAL A 16 15.90 -9.30 4.30
CA VAL A 16 15.99 -10.75 4.34
C VAL A 16 16.99 -11.20 3.30
N SER A 17 18.02 -11.93 3.73
CA SER A 17 18.92 -12.66 2.85
C SER A 17 18.50 -14.13 2.78
N ALA A 18 18.26 -14.62 1.57
CA ALA A 18 17.82 -15.97 1.29
C ALA A 18 18.74 -16.68 0.28
N TYR A 19 18.90 -17.99 0.44
CA TYR A 19 19.56 -18.88 -0.50
C TYR A 19 18.61 -20.03 -0.79
N ALA A 20 17.96 -20.01 -1.96
CA ALA A 20 16.96 -21.01 -2.31
C ALA A 20 17.62 -22.30 -2.84
N PRO A 21 16.96 -23.46 -2.70
CA PRO A 21 17.48 -24.72 -3.23
C PRO A 21 17.67 -24.68 -4.75
N THR A 22 18.68 -25.41 -5.22
CA THR A 22 18.97 -25.57 -6.65
C THR A 22 17.89 -26.41 -7.35
N MET A 23 17.92 -26.45 -8.68
CA MET A 23 16.95 -27.24 -9.45
C MET A 23 17.04 -28.75 -9.18
N THR A 24 18.22 -29.27 -8.81
CA THR A 24 18.45 -30.70 -8.57
C THR A 24 18.05 -31.14 -7.16
N ASN A 25 17.78 -30.21 -6.25
CA ASN A 25 17.31 -30.56 -4.92
C ASN A 25 15.92 -31.24 -5.00
N PRO A 26 15.65 -32.19 -4.08
CA PRO A 26 14.35 -32.86 -3.97
C PRO A 26 13.21 -31.85 -3.77
N LYS A 27 11.99 -32.29 -4.12
CA LYS A 27 10.80 -31.44 -4.07
C LYS A 27 10.50 -30.99 -2.63
N GLU A 28 10.70 -31.87 -1.67
CA GLU A 28 10.46 -31.68 -0.25
C GLU A 28 11.35 -30.56 0.31
N VAL A 29 12.60 -30.48 -0.15
CA VAL A 29 13.54 -29.41 0.23
C VAL A 29 13.08 -28.05 -0.30
N LYS A 30 12.52 -28.03 -1.51
CA LYS A 30 11.98 -26.80 -2.11
C LYS A 30 10.72 -26.37 -1.39
N GLU A 31 9.79 -27.28 -1.14
CA GLU A 31 8.54 -26.99 -0.42
C GLU A 31 8.83 -26.42 0.97
N LYS A 32 9.69 -27.09 1.74
CA LYS A 32 10.14 -26.60 3.04
C LYS A 32 10.74 -25.19 2.98
N PHE A 33 11.59 -24.91 1.98
CA PHE A 33 12.16 -23.56 1.83
C PHE A 33 11.07 -22.49 1.63
N TYR A 34 10.05 -22.76 0.81
CA TYR A 34 8.98 -21.79 0.58
C TYR A 34 8.01 -21.69 1.76
N GLU A 35 7.78 -22.76 2.52
CA GLU A 35 7.04 -22.69 3.80
C GLU A 35 7.76 -21.83 4.84
N ASP A 36 9.08 -22.01 4.98
CA ASP A 36 9.92 -21.21 5.87
C ASP A 36 9.95 -19.74 5.40
N PHE A 37 9.99 -19.50 4.08
CA PHE A 37 9.94 -18.18 3.49
C PHE A 37 8.62 -17.45 3.82
N GLU A 38 7.49 -18.18 3.76
CA GLU A 38 6.19 -17.65 4.14
C GLU A 38 6.11 -17.29 5.62
N SER A 39 6.57 -18.19 6.47
CA SER A 39 6.62 -17.98 7.92
C SER A 39 7.48 -16.76 8.26
N LEU A 40 8.64 -16.62 7.60
CA LEU A 40 9.51 -15.46 7.77
C LEU A 40 8.82 -14.18 7.35
N LYS A 41 8.17 -14.14 6.17
CA LYS A 41 7.45 -12.95 5.71
C LYS A 41 6.29 -12.60 6.63
N ALA A 42 5.59 -13.58 7.19
CA ALA A 42 4.51 -13.37 8.15
C ALA A 42 5.01 -12.75 9.47
N SER A 43 6.24 -13.10 9.89
CA SER A 43 6.88 -12.49 11.06
C SER A 43 7.25 -11.01 10.88
N VAL A 44 7.42 -10.54 9.63
CA VAL A 44 7.79 -9.15 9.36
C VAL A 44 6.57 -8.24 9.47
N PRO A 45 6.60 -7.22 10.35
CA PRO A 45 5.50 -6.27 10.51
C PRO A 45 5.04 -5.68 9.18
N LYS A 46 3.72 -5.49 9.04
CA LYS A 46 3.14 -4.91 7.83
C LYS A 46 3.62 -3.48 7.60
N GLU A 47 3.96 -2.76 8.65
CA GLU A 47 4.45 -1.38 8.65
C GLU A 47 5.89 -1.26 8.17
N ASP A 48 6.67 -2.34 8.30
CA ASP A 48 8.07 -2.32 7.94
C ASP A 48 8.22 -2.41 6.41
N LYS A 49 9.22 -1.68 5.92
CA LYS A 49 9.67 -1.82 4.53
C LYS A 49 10.38 -3.15 4.40
N LEU A 50 9.87 -4.05 3.55
CA LEU A 50 10.47 -5.36 3.34
C LEU A 50 11.29 -5.37 2.06
N VAL A 51 12.59 -5.69 2.19
CA VAL A 51 13.50 -5.95 1.09
C VAL A 51 14.03 -7.37 1.23
N ILE A 52 13.77 -8.21 0.24
CA ILE A 52 14.29 -9.58 0.20
C ILE A 52 15.37 -9.63 -0.86
N LEU A 53 16.51 -10.19 -0.55
CA LEU A 53 17.64 -10.31 -1.45
C LEU A 53 18.33 -11.68 -1.33
N GLY A 54 19.04 -12.06 -2.38
CA GLY A 54 19.87 -13.26 -2.36
C GLY A 54 19.72 -14.11 -3.62
N ASP A 55 20.26 -15.33 -3.55
CA ASP A 55 20.25 -16.27 -4.66
C ASP A 55 19.02 -17.16 -4.58
N PHE A 56 18.16 -17.09 -5.57
CA PHE A 56 16.96 -17.92 -5.61
C PHE A 56 17.10 -19.13 -6.54
N ASN A 57 18.28 -19.34 -7.15
CA ASN A 57 18.49 -20.44 -8.09
C ASN A 57 17.40 -20.52 -9.18
N ALA A 58 16.85 -19.36 -9.54
CA ALA A 58 15.63 -19.21 -10.32
C ALA A 58 15.91 -18.28 -11.49
N ARG A 59 15.45 -18.67 -12.69
CA ARG A 59 15.48 -17.79 -13.86
C ARG A 59 14.06 -17.39 -14.16
N VAL A 60 13.78 -16.10 -14.17
CA VAL A 60 12.47 -15.55 -14.52
C VAL A 60 12.55 -14.88 -15.88
N ARG A 61 11.65 -15.26 -16.80
CA ARG A 61 11.55 -14.64 -18.14
C ARG A 61 10.99 -13.22 -18.02
N ALA A 62 11.16 -12.41 -19.07
CA ALA A 62 10.49 -11.12 -19.24
C ALA A 62 9.00 -11.24 -19.62
N ASP A 63 8.23 -12.12 -18.97
CA ASP A 63 6.80 -12.33 -19.28
C ASP A 63 5.88 -11.43 -18.44
N TYR A 64 6.03 -10.12 -18.64
CA TYR A 64 5.33 -9.11 -17.86
C TYR A 64 3.80 -9.19 -17.98
N GLN A 65 3.28 -9.65 -19.12
CA GLN A 65 1.84 -9.72 -19.36
C GLN A 65 1.17 -10.73 -18.43
N THR A 66 1.77 -11.92 -18.27
CA THR A 66 1.26 -12.95 -17.37
C THR A 66 1.52 -12.61 -15.89
N TRP A 67 2.65 -11.96 -15.59
CA TRP A 67 3.09 -11.70 -14.21
C TRP A 67 3.07 -10.20 -13.87
N ALA A 68 1.97 -9.54 -14.24
CA ALA A 68 1.80 -8.11 -14.02
C ALA A 68 1.92 -7.75 -12.53
N GLY A 69 2.77 -6.77 -12.22
CA GLY A 69 3.03 -6.33 -10.84
C GLY A 69 4.07 -7.14 -10.07
N VAL A 70 4.44 -8.35 -10.55
CA VAL A 70 5.47 -9.21 -9.94
C VAL A 70 6.83 -9.04 -10.60
N ILE A 71 6.84 -8.88 -11.92
CA ILE A 71 8.05 -8.57 -12.68
C ILE A 71 7.85 -7.30 -13.51
N GLY A 72 8.94 -6.77 -14.04
CA GLY A 72 8.97 -5.72 -15.04
C GLY A 72 9.27 -6.26 -16.44
N ARG A 73 9.29 -5.35 -17.41
CA ARG A 73 9.45 -5.67 -18.85
C ARG A 73 10.88 -6.05 -19.27
N ASN A 74 11.86 -5.94 -18.36
CA ASN A 74 13.29 -6.01 -18.69
C ASN A 74 13.99 -7.29 -18.17
N GLY A 75 13.23 -8.35 -17.90
CA GLY A 75 13.76 -9.66 -17.52
C GLY A 75 14.77 -10.25 -18.53
N VAL A 76 15.48 -11.31 -18.13
CA VAL A 76 16.59 -11.89 -18.91
C VAL A 76 16.41 -13.39 -19.10
N GLY A 77 16.59 -13.87 -20.33
CA GLY A 77 16.64 -15.29 -20.65
C GLY A 77 15.29 -16.00 -20.56
N LYS A 78 15.34 -17.33 -20.44
CA LYS A 78 14.18 -18.22 -20.34
C LYS A 78 13.90 -18.58 -18.88
N SER A 79 12.61 -18.76 -18.57
CA SER A 79 12.19 -19.21 -17.24
C SER A 79 12.57 -20.68 -17.00
N ASN A 80 12.83 -21.06 -15.76
CA ASN A 80 12.97 -22.46 -15.33
C ASN A 80 11.87 -22.86 -14.32
N SER A 81 11.85 -24.11 -13.86
CA SER A 81 10.86 -24.59 -12.88
C SER A 81 10.91 -23.82 -11.56
N ASN A 82 12.12 -23.57 -11.02
CA ASN A 82 12.33 -22.72 -9.85
C ASN A 82 11.82 -21.28 -10.09
N GLY A 83 11.98 -20.75 -11.30
CA GLY A 83 11.45 -19.45 -11.72
C GLY A 83 9.94 -19.37 -11.61
N HIS A 84 9.22 -20.41 -12.03
CA HIS A 84 7.76 -20.45 -11.89
C HIS A 84 7.33 -20.50 -10.42
N LEU A 85 8.04 -21.26 -9.58
CA LEU A 85 7.76 -21.33 -8.15
C LEU A 85 7.96 -19.96 -7.48
N LEU A 86 9.09 -19.31 -7.79
CA LEU A 86 9.39 -17.97 -7.30
C LEU A 86 8.35 -16.93 -7.74
N LEU A 87 7.91 -16.98 -9.01
CA LEU A 87 6.88 -16.08 -9.55
C LEU A 87 5.53 -16.28 -8.85
N LYS A 88 5.12 -17.53 -8.60
CA LYS A 88 3.90 -17.85 -7.84
C LYS A 88 3.97 -17.31 -6.42
N THR A 89 5.08 -17.53 -5.71
CA THR A 89 5.30 -16.99 -4.37
C THR A 89 5.27 -15.46 -4.38
N CYS A 90 5.95 -14.82 -5.33
CA CYS A 90 5.96 -13.36 -5.41
C CYS A 90 4.57 -12.79 -5.69
N ALA A 91 3.77 -13.45 -6.53
CA ALA A 91 2.38 -13.07 -6.79
C ALA A 91 1.51 -13.18 -5.54
N ALA A 92 1.64 -14.27 -4.79
CA ALA A 92 0.88 -14.50 -3.56
C ALA A 92 1.20 -13.50 -2.43
N HIS A 93 2.37 -12.86 -2.47
CA HIS A 93 2.85 -11.98 -1.41
C HIS A 93 3.11 -10.53 -1.84
N ASP A 94 2.57 -10.14 -2.99
CA ASP A 94 2.70 -8.80 -3.57
C ASP A 94 4.17 -8.34 -3.70
N LEU A 95 5.09 -9.27 -3.99
CA LEU A 95 6.50 -8.99 -4.16
C LEU A 95 6.82 -8.65 -5.61
N LEU A 96 7.52 -7.54 -5.81
CA LEU A 96 8.04 -7.10 -7.11
C LEU A 96 9.54 -7.43 -7.21
N ILE A 97 9.92 -8.20 -8.23
CA ILE A 97 11.31 -8.52 -8.57
C ILE A 97 11.96 -7.33 -9.29
N LYS A 98 12.74 -6.55 -8.54
CA LYS A 98 13.25 -5.26 -9.01
C LYS A 98 14.28 -5.33 -10.12
N ASN A 99 15.07 -6.41 -10.19
CA ASN A 99 16.04 -6.65 -11.25
C ASN A 99 15.40 -6.64 -12.65
N THR A 100 14.12 -6.97 -12.75
CA THR A 100 13.39 -7.06 -14.03
C THR A 100 12.72 -5.74 -14.45
N VAL A 101 12.77 -4.71 -13.60
CA VAL A 101 12.09 -3.42 -13.85
C VAL A 101 12.93 -2.48 -14.69
N PHE A 102 14.23 -2.41 -14.45
CA PHE A 102 15.10 -1.41 -15.06
C PHE A 102 15.59 -1.81 -16.45
N ARG A 103 15.52 -0.88 -17.40
CA ARG A 103 16.09 -1.07 -18.74
C ARG A 103 17.61 -0.86 -18.68
N LEU A 104 18.33 -1.97 -18.56
CA LEU A 104 19.79 -2.01 -18.49
C LEU A 104 20.36 -3.02 -19.50
N PRO A 105 21.61 -2.86 -19.95
CA PRO A 105 22.33 -3.89 -20.72
C PRO A 105 22.36 -5.23 -19.98
N ASN A 106 22.35 -6.34 -20.71
CA ASN A 106 22.28 -7.68 -20.10
C ASN A 106 23.42 -7.98 -19.13
N HIS A 107 24.66 -7.54 -19.44
CA HIS A 107 25.79 -7.72 -18.55
C HIS A 107 25.57 -7.09 -17.16
N ASN A 108 24.86 -5.95 -17.10
CA ASN A 108 24.49 -5.25 -15.87
C ASN A 108 23.26 -5.83 -15.16
N LYS A 109 22.67 -6.92 -15.68
CA LYS A 109 21.52 -7.60 -15.06
C LYS A 109 21.88 -9.00 -14.57
N THR A 110 22.79 -9.68 -15.25
CA THR A 110 23.16 -11.06 -14.95
C THR A 110 24.13 -11.15 -13.79
N SER A 111 23.93 -12.15 -12.92
CA SER A 111 24.59 -12.30 -11.63
C SER A 111 25.39 -13.58 -11.47
N TRP A 112 25.28 -14.54 -12.38
CA TRP A 112 25.96 -15.84 -12.28
C TRP A 112 26.47 -16.30 -13.65
N MET A 113 27.67 -16.88 -13.67
CA MET A 113 28.32 -17.42 -14.85
C MET A 113 28.14 -18.93 -14.93
N HIS A 114 27.24 -19.40 -15.80
CA HIS A 114 27.28 -20.78 -16.25
C HIS A 114 28.49 -20.96 -17.19
N PRO A 115 29.08 -22.16 -17.32
CA PRO A 115 30.14 -22.47 -18.30
C PRO A 115 29.91 -22.04 -19.76
N ARG A 116 28.71 -21.57 -20.12
CA ARG A 116 28.33 -21.16 -21.47
C ARG A 116 27.79 -19.73 -21.57
N SER A 117 27.25 -19.18 -20.48
CA SER A 117 26.55 -17.89 -20.52
C SER A 117 26.25 -17.34 -19.14
N TRP A 118 26.05 -16.02 -19.08
CA TRP A 118 25.59 -15.33 -17.90
C TRP A 118 24.08 -15.45 -17.69
N HIS A 119 23.64 -15.65 -16.44
CA HIS A 119 22.24 -15.71 -16.04
C HIS A 119 21.94 -14.79 -14.85
N LEU A 120 20.66 -14.43 -14.71
CA LEU A 120 20.13 -13.73 -13.54
C LEU A 120 19.48 -14.76 -12.62
N ILE A 121 20.06 -14.94 -11.43
CA ILE A 121 19.53 -15.81 -10.36
C ILE A 121 19.54 -15.15 -8.97
N ASN A 122 20.33 -14.08 -8.82
CA ASN A 122 20.32 -13.22 -7.64
C ASN A 122 19.30 -12.10 -7.80
N TYR A 123 18.34 -12.03 -6.88
CA TYR A 123 17.24 -11.06 -6.96
C TYR A 123 17.20 -10.14 -5.76
N ILE A 124 16.59 -8.98 -5.98
CA ILE A 124 16.13 -8.06 -4.96
C ILE A 124 14.63 -7.84 -5.18
N MET A 125 13.83 -8.05 -4.14
CA MET A 125 12.38 -8.04 -4.17
C MET A 125 11.82 -7.12 -3.09
N ILE A 126 10.66 -6.50 -3.36
CA ILE A 126 10.01 -5.55 -2.45
C ILE A 126 8.50 -5.67 -2.44
N ARG A 127 7.86 -5.37 -1.30
CA ARG A 127 6.42 -5.60 -1.05
C ARG A 127 5.48 -4.42 -1.36
N ARG A 128 5.90 -3.16 -1.16
CA ARG A 128 4.99 -1.99 -1.27
C ARG A 128 5.61 -0.78 -1.92
N ASP A 129 6.78 -0.39 -1.46
CA ASP A 129 7.39 0.87 -1.84
C ASP A 129 8.16 0.74 -3.14
N ARG A 130 7.41 0.53 -4.23
CA ARG A 130 7.95 0.29 -5.58
C ARG A 130 8.86 1.41 -6.05
N GLN A 131 8.79 2.61 -5.47
CA GLN A 131 9.63 3.74 -5.86
C GLN A 131 10.94 3.85 -5.06
N ASP A 132 11.07 3.11 -3.96
CA ASP A 132 12.24 3.22 -3.08
C ASP A 132 13.52 2.70 -3.74
N ILE A 133 13.43 1.61 -4.51
CA ILE A 133 14.58 1.13 -5.29
C ILE A 133 14.65 1.92 -6.58
N ARG A 134 15.74 2.68 -6.75
CA ARG A 134 16.02 3.53 -7.91
C ARG A 134 16.70 2.79 -9.05
N VAL A 135 17.61 1.88 -8.72
CA VAL A 135 18.27 1.01 -9.70
C VAL A 135 18.78 -0.24 -9.00
N THR A 136 18.72 -1.37 -9.70
CA THR A 136 19.35 -2.62 -9.32
C THR A 136 20.18 -3.12 -10.49
N LYS A 137 21.48 -3.34 -10.29
CA LYS A 137 22.41 -3.77 -11.34
C LYS A 137 23.49 -4.70 -10.82
N ALA A 138 24.01 -5.55 -11.68
CA ALA A 138 25.23 -6.31 -11.43
C ALA A 138 26.47 -5.41 -11.55
N MET A 139 27.45 -5.65 -10.69
CA MET A 139 28.76 -4.99 -10.71
C MET A 139 29.70 -5.83 -11.59
N CYS A 140 29.91 -5.41 -12.84
CA CYS A 140 30.66 -6.18 -13.82
C CYS A 140 32.19 -6.06 -13.70
N GLY A 141 32.69 -5.04 -13.00
CA GLY A 141 34.12 -4.77 -12.83
C GLY A 141 34.69 -5.18 -11.48
N THR A 142 33.89 -5.84 -10.63
CA THR A 142 34.35 -6.36 -9.34
C THR A 142 34.71 -7.82 -9.48
N ASP A 143 35.97 -8.17 -9.23
CA ASP A 143 36.38 -9.56 -9.09
C ASP A 143 36.17 -9.99 -7.63
N CYS A 144 35.38 -11.03 -7.43
CA CYS A 144 35.09 -11.59 -6.11
C CYS A 144 35.55 -13.03 -5.99
N TRP A 145 36.33 -13.56 -6.95
CA TRP A 145 36.76 -14.97 -6.97
C TRP A 145 35.60 -15.97 -6.88
N THR A 146 34.44 -15.60 -7.41
CA THR A 146 33.26 -16.46 -7.52
C THR A 146 32.73 -16.44 -8.94
N ASP A 147 31.93 -17.43 -9.29
CA ASP A 147 31.10 -17.45 -10.49
C ASP A 147 29.92 -16.47 -10.41
N HIS A 148 29.76 -15.72 -9.31
CA HIS A 148 28.74 -14.71 -9.14
C HIS A 148 29.29 -13.28 -9.24
N ARG A 149 28.44 -12.38 -9.76
CA ARG A 149 28.62 -10.93 -9.67
C ARG A 149 27.82 -10.38 -8.50
N LEU A 150 28.39 -9.39 -7.81
CA LEU A 150 27.66 -8.62 -6.82
C LEU A 150 26.49 -7.88 -7.46
N ILE A 151 25.32 -7.96 -6.82
CA ILE A 151 24.15 -7.16 -7.19
C ILE A 151 24.10 -5.95 -6.27
N LEU A 152 24.15 -4.77 -6.88
CA LEU A 152 24.04 -3.49 -6.20
C LEU A 152 22.64 -2.91 -6.42
N SER A 153 21.99 -2.48 -5.34
CA SER A 153 20.73 -1.74 -5.39
C SER A 153 20.85 -0.40 -4.69
N LYS A 154 20.46 0.68 -5.38
CA LYS A 154 20.38 2.01 -4.78
C LYS A 154 18.97 2.23 -4.23
N LEU A 155 18.91 2.43 -2.92
CA LEU A 155 17.69 2.61 -2.15
C LEU A 155 17.53 4.08 -1.77
N ASN A 156 16.35 4.64 -2.00
CA ASN A 156 15.90 5.93 -1.52
C ASN A 156 14.56 5.73 -0.80
N MET A 157 14.63 5.28 0.45
CA MET A 157 13.46 4.90 1.22
C MET A 157 12.73 6.12 1.77
N HIS A 158 11.53 6.40 1.23
CA HIS A 158 10.69 7.47 1.76
C HIS A 158 9.89 6.98 2.96
N ILE A 159 10.10 7.61 4.10
CA ILE A 159 9.33 7.39 5.33
C ILE A 159 8.08 8.28 5.23
N GLN A 160 7.16 8.00 4.30
CA GLN A 160 5.93 8.80 4.18
C GLN A 160 5.08 8.61 5.44
N PRO A 161 4.84 9.64 6.29
CA PRO A 161 3.94 9.52 7.43
C PRO A 161 2.61 8.91 6.97
N ARG A 162 1.94 8.11 7.83
CA ARG A 162 0.60 7.64 7.49
C ARG A 162 -0.21 8.91 7.18
N PRO A 163 -0.95 8.97 6.06
CA PRO A 163 -2.00 9.97 5.94
C PRO A 163 -2.80 9.82 7.23
N HIS A 164 -2.91 10.90 7.99
CA HIS A 164 -3.86 10.92 9.10
C HIS A 164 -5.18 10.45 8.46
N PRO A 165 -5.85 9.40 8.96
CA PRO A 165 -7.14 9.02 8.41
C PRO A 165 -7.93 10.31 8.38
N GLN A 166 -8.29 10.80 7.19
CA GLN A 166 -9.10 11.99 7.06
C GLN A 166 -10.25 11.72 8.00
N ARG A 167 -10.32 12.49 9.09
CA ARG A 167 -11.39 12.35 10.09
C ARG A 167 -12.64 12.26 9.23
N LYS A 168 -13.35 11.13 9.27
CA LYS A 168 -14.67 11.04 8.63
C LYS A 168 -15.35 12.35 8.99
N LYS A 169 -15.78 13.14 8.01
CA LYS A 169 -16.40 14.45 8.28
C LYS A 169 -17.47 14.17 9.31
N THR A 170 -17.20 14.51 10.56
CA THR A 170 -18.19 14.35 11.61
C THR A 170 -19.29 15.30 11.23
N ASN A 171 -20.54 14.83 11.19
CA ASN A 171 -21.68 15.71 10.94
C ASN A 171 -21.53 16.94 11.83
N ARG A 172 -21.55 18.13 11.22
CA ARG A 172 -21.35 19.38 11.94
C ARG A 172 -22.40 19.44 13.05
N ARG A 173 -21.96 19.71 14.28
CA ARG A 173 -22.88 19.79 15.42
C ARG A 173 -23.89 20.91 15.17
N LEU A 174 -25.17 20.62 15.42
CA LEU A 174 -26.24 21.63 15.37
C LEU A 174 -26.00 22.71 16.42
N ASN A 175 -26.42 23.94 16.12
CA ASN A 175 -26.33 25.03 17.08
C ASN A 175 -27.48 24.98 18.11
N VAL A 176 -27.28 24.18 19.16
CA VAL A 176 -28.27 23.98 20.23
C VAL A 176 -28.59 25.27 21.00
N SER A 177 -27.71 26.29 20.96
CA SER A 177 -27.96 27.55 21.67
C SER A 177 -29.17 28.32 21.10
N LYS A 178 -29.57 28.06 19.85
CA LYS A 178 -30.78 28.67 19.27
C LYS A 178 -32.07 28.22 19.97
N LEU A 179 -32.07 27.09 20.68
CA LEU A 179 -33.23 26.60 21.44
C LEU A 179 -33.54 27.42 22.70
N GLU A 180 -32.63 28.31 23.10
CA GLU A 180 -32.88 29.29 24.15
C GLU A 180 -34.01 30.26 23.73
N LEU A 181 -34.15 30.53 22.43
CA LEU A 181 -35.26 31.31 21.88
C LEU A 181 -36.56 30.51 21.88
N TYR A 182 -37.59 31.06 22.52
CA TYR A 182 -38.91 30.43 22.61
C TYR A 182 -39.54 30.16 21.23
N SER A 183 -39.42 31.10 20.30
CA SER A 183 -39.96 30.98 18.94
C SER A 183 -39.35 29.81 18.16
N VAL A 184 -38.03 29.62 18.26
CA VAL A 184 -37.32 28.52 17.59
C VAL A 184 -37.73 27.17 18.17
N ARG A 185 -37.97 27.10 19.49
CA ARG A 185 -38.43 25.88 20.16
C ARG A 185 -39.84 25.48 19.73
N GLN A 186 -40.75 26.44 19.65
CA GLN A 186 -42.13 26.19 19.21
C GLN A 186 -42.16 25.74 17.75
N ASN A 187 -41.49 26.47 16.85
CA ASN A 187 -41.44 26.12 15.44
C ASN A 187 -40.84 24.73 15.19
N LEU A 188 -39.77 24.36 15.93
CA LEU A 188 -39.18 23.03 15.82
C LEU A 188 -40.13 21.94 16.34
N SER A 189 -40.85 22.21 17.43
CA SER A 189 -41.82 21.27 18.00
C SER A 189 -43.00 21.05 17.05
N GLU A 190 -43.53 22.11 16.45
CA GLU A 190 -44.63 22.02 15.48
C GLU A 190 -44.20 21.27 14.21
N ASP A 191 -43.01 21.55 13.68
CA ASP A 191 -42.50 20.87 12.48
C ASP A 191 -42.19 19.38 12.74
N LEU A 192 -41.66 19.04 13.92
CA LEU A 192 -41.47 17.64 14.31
C LEU A 192 -42.80 16.89 14.47
N ASN A 193 -43.78 17.50 15.14
CA ASN A 193 -45.10 16.88 15.32
C ASN A 193 -45.81 16.69 13.97
N SER A 194 -45.79 17.70 13.10
CA SER A 194 -46.42 17.62 11.77
C SER A 194 -45.80 16.53 10.90
N LYS A 195 -44.47 16.37 10.92
CA LYS A 195 -43.78 15.32 10.16
C LYS A 195 -43.94 13.94 10.78
N LEU A 196 -44.09 13.85 12.09
CA LEU A 196 -44.37 12.60 12.79
C LEU A 196 -45.77 12.09 12.45
N ASP A 197 -46.77 12.98 12.38
CA ASP A 197 -48.15 12.64 12.00
C ASP A 197 -48.25 12.15 10.53
N GLN A 198 -47.30 12.54 9.69
CA GLN A 198 -47.21 12.11 8.28
C GLN A 198 -46.47 10.78 8.09
N LEU A 199 -45.77 10.26 9.12
CA LEU A 199 -45.10 8.97 9.04
C LEU A 199 -46.09 7.84 9.31
N SER A 200 -46.45 7.10 8.26
CA SER A 200 -47.17 5.82 8.38
C SER A 200 -46.18 4.68 8.61
N PHE A 201 -46.34 3.96 9.71
CA PHE A 201 -45.58 2.73 9.99
C PHE A 201 -46.38 1.53 9.48
N ASP A 202 -45.95 0.94 8.37
CA ASP A 202 -46.52 -0.28 7.81
C ASP A 202 -45.75 -1.50 8.33
N THR A 203 -46.47 -2.42 8.98
CA THR A 203 -45.99 -3.53 9.84
C THR A 203 -45.04 -4.57 9.23
N ASN A 204 -44.54 -4.40 8.01
CA ASN A 204 -43.77 -5.41 7.29
C ASN A 204 -42.24 -5.20 7.27
N ASN A 205 -41.68 -4.03 7.64
CA ASN A 205 -40.23 -3.83 7.65
C ASN A 205 -39.72 -2.79 8.69
N ALA A 206 -39.39 -3.28 9.88
CA ALA A 206 -38.90 -2.46 11.00
C ALA A 206 -37.60 -1.68 10.71
N GLU A 207 -36.75 -2.14 9.79
CA GLU A 207 -35.46 -1.48 9.51
C GLU A 207 -35.63 -0.25 8.62
N GLU A 208 -36.59 -0.30 7.68
CA GLU A 208 -36.99 0.84 6.85
C GLU A 208 -37.77 1.88 7.65
N GLU A 209 -38.67 1.44 8.55
CA GLU A 209 -39.39 2.32 9.48
C GLU A 209 -38.42 3.09 10.40
N TRP A 210 -37.44 2.38 10.98
CA TRP A 210 -36.42 2.99 11.81
C TRP A 210 -35.56 3.99 11.02
N ALA A 211 -35.20 3.65 9.78
CA ALA A 211 -34.45 4.56 8.92
C ALA A 211 -35.23 5.84 8.62
N ALA A 212 -36.51 5.72 8.26
CA ALA A 212 -37.39 6.86 7.98
C ALA A 212 -37.58 7.76 9.21
N PHE A 213 -37.84 7.17 10.39
CA PHE A 213 -37.96 7.91 11.64
C PHE A 213 -36.65 8.63 12.01
N ARG A 214 -35.52 7.90 11.99
CA ARG A 214 -34.20 8.46 12.32
C ARG A 214 -33.86 9.63 11.39
N ASP A 215 -34.07 9.48 10.09
CA ASP A 215 -33.71 10.50 9.11
C ASP A 215 -34.63 11.72 9.24
N MET A 216 -35.93 11.54 9.55
CA MET A 216 -36.85 12.63 9.88
C MET A 216 -36.37 13.42 11.11
N VAL A 217 -36.06 12.73 12.22
CA VAL A 217 -35.63 13.36 13.48
C VAL A 217 -34.27 14.02 13.33
N CYS A 218 -33.36 13.45 12.54
CA CYS A 218 -32.01 13.98 12.36
C CYS A 218 -31.96 15.16 11.37
N ASN A 219 -32.83 15.19 10.35
CA ASN A 219 -32.81 16.24 9.31
C ASN A 219 -33.69 17.44 9.66
N THR A 220 -34.81 17.25 10.37
CA THR A 220 -35.74 18.34 10.71
C THR A 220 -35.06 19.48 11.50
N PRO A 221 -34.23 19.20 12.52
CA PRO A 221 -33.52 20.25 13.25
C PRO A 221 -32.43 20.97 12.43
N VAL A 222 -31.94 20.38 11.33
CA VAL A 222 -30.90 21.01 10.48
C VAL A 222 -31.43 22.27 9.82
N ALA A 223 -32.71 22.28 9.42
CA ALA A 223 -33.36 23.42 8.78
C ALA A 223 -33.61 24.60 9.75
N GLN A 224 -33.72 24.32 11.05
CA GLN A 224 -34.07 25.33 12.06
C GLN A 224 -32.88 25.78 12.92
N LEU A 225 -31.97 24.87 13.25
CA LEU A 225 -30.87 25.14 14.20
C LEU A 225 -29.60 25.65 13.53
N ASP A 226 -29.50 25.60 12.20
CA ASP A 226 -28.24 25.75 11.45
C ASP A 226 -27.12 24.85 11.98
N GLN A 227 -26.13 24.61 11.13
CA GLN A 227 -24.91 23.93 11.55
C GLN A 227 -23.96 24.95 12.19
N ASN A 228 -23.29 24.56 13.30
CA ASN A 228 -22.25 25.40 13.88
C ASN A 228 -21.20 25.73 12.81
N THR A 229 -21.08 27.02 12.48
CA THR A 229 -19.97 27.53 11.69
C THR A 229 -18.73 27.56 12.58
N SER A 230 -17.61 27.06 12.05
CA SER A 230 -16.34 27.12 12.76
C SER A 230 -15.98 28.59 12.97
N LYS A 231 -15.80 29.00 14.22
CA LYS A 231 -15.30 30.35 14.57
C LYS A 231 -13.78 30.49 14.40
N HIS A 232 -13.13 29.57 13.71
CA HIS A 232 -11.75 29.77 13.27
C HIS A 232 -11.79 30.55 11.97
N GLN A 233 -11.71 31.86 12.10
CA GLN A 233 -11.32 32.74 11.01
C GLN A 233 -9.85 32.42 10.72
N ASP A 234 -9.58 31.74 9.62
CA ASP A 234 -8.23 31.50 9.17
C ASP A 234 -7.68 32.84 8.66
N TRP A 235 -6.41 33.15 8.92
CA TRP A 235 -5.85 34.44 8.51
C TRP A 235 -5.86 34.61 6.98
N PHE A 236 -5.98 33.50 6.24
CA PHE A 236 -6.13 33.45 4.79
C PHE A 236 -7.52 33.90 4.32
N ASP A 237 -8.57 33.73 5.12
CA ASP A 237 -9.95 34.04 4.71
C ASP A 237 -10.12 35.54 4.38
N ASN A 238 -9.32 36.41 5.00
CA ASN A 238 -9.36 37.85 4.75
C ASN A 238 -8.69 38.27 3.43
N ASN A 239 -7.88 37.41 2.82
CA ASN A 239 -7.14 37.70 1.59
C ASN A 239 -7.59 36.82 0.42
N ASP A 240 -8.67 36.06 0.58
CA ASP A 240 -9.07 35.00 -0.36
C ASP A 240 -9.44 35.56 -1.75
N GLU A 241 -10.06 36.75 -1.80
CA GLU A 241 -10.35 37.45 -3.06
C GLU A 241 -9.08 37.92 -3.79
N ASP A 242 -8.07 38.36 -3.05
CA ASP A 242 -6.79 38.82 -3.63
C ASP A 242 -5.92 37.63 -4.06
N ILE A 243 -6.04 36.50 -3.36
CA ILE A 243 -5.40 35.24 -3.75
C ILE A 243 -6.05 34.66 -5.01
N GLN A 244 -7.39 34.71 -5.14
CA GLN A 244 -8.07 34.25 -6.36
C GLN A 244 -7.67 35.09 -7.59
N LYS A 245 -7.53 36.41 -7.46
CA LYS A 245 -7.05 37.28 -8.55
C LYS A 245 -5.62 36.98 -9.02
N LEU A 246 -4.81 36.32 -8.19
CA LEU A 246 -3.44 35.92 -8.51
C LEU A 246 -3.35 34.53 -9.17
N LEU A 247 -4.44 33.76 -9.14
CA LEU A 247 -4.52 32.40 -9.68
C LEU A 247 -5.18 32.33 -11.07
N ASP A 248 -5.78 33.44 -11.53
CA ASP A 248 -6.24 33.67 -12.91
C ASP A 248 -5.14 34.31 -13.77
#